data_AF-A0A4Y2HWU0-F1
#
_entry.id   AF-A0A4Y2HWU0-F1
#
_cell.length_a   1.000
_cell.length_b   1.000
_cell.length_c   1.000
_cell.angle_alpha   90.00
_cell.angle_beta   90.00
_cell.angle_gamma   90.00
#
_symmetry.space_group_name_H-M   'P 1'
#
loop_
_entity.id
_entity.type
_entity.pdbx_description
1 polymer ?
#
loop_
_entity_poly.entity_id
_entity_poly.type
_entity_poly.pdbx_seq_one_letter_code
_entity_poly.pdbx_strand_id
1 'polypeptide(L)'
;MAKVDEAWIYLSDNNAKSKVQYFIRDQNRRDLTPSTTVPHPKGIMVWMSISANGVTKPRFVQPGAKINSEYYIQKILKPFLKEDYCRLYPNGYAVFHQDSAPSYASRVTQKFLTD
;
A
#
# COMPACT_ATOMS: atom_id res chain seq x y z
N MET A 1 12.67 -10.70 11.41
CA MET A 1 12.42 -10.62 9.95
C MET A 1 11.17 -9.80 9.73
N ALA A 2 11.25 -8.76 8.89
CA ALA A 2 10.13 -7.94 8.45
C ALA A 2 9.81 -8.32 6.99
N LYS A 3 8.57 -8.72 6.71
CA LYS A 3 8.10 -8.89 5.33
C LYS A 3 7.37 -7.64 4.89
N VAL A 4 7.58 -7.23 3.65
CA VAL A 4 6.97 -6.05 3.05
C VAL A 4 6.35 -6.42 1.72
N ASP A 5 5.25 -5.74 1.38
CA ASP A 5 4.58 -5.90 0.10
C ASP A 5 3.69 -4.67 -0.19
N GLU A 6 3.22 -4.57 -1.43
CA GLU A 6 2.21 -3.60 -1.85
C GLU A 6 0.91 -4.28 -2.28
N ALA A 7 -0.20 -3.65 -1.92
CA ALA A 7 -1.51 -4.11 -2.35
C ALA A 7 -2.35 -2.95 -2.86
N TRP A 8 -3.12 -3.19 -3.92
CA TRP A 8 -4.20 -2.30 -4.35
C TRP A 8 -5.47 -2.61 -3.54
N ILE A 9 -6.05 -1.56 -2.96
CA ILE A 9 -7.35 -1.60 -2.30
C ILE A 9 -8.32 -0.78 -3.15
N TYR A 10 -9.35 -1.43 -3.68
CA TYR A 10 -10.34 -0.79 -4.55
C TYR A 10 -11.61 -0.43 -3.77
N LEU A 11 -12.24 0.70 -4.12
CA LEU A 11 -13.51 1.14 -3.52
C LEU A 11 -14.72 0.35 -4.03
N SER A 12 -14.63 -0.19 -5.24
CA SER A 12 -15.65 -1.04 -5.83
C SER A 12 -14.98 -2.28 -6.40
N ASP A 13 -15.59 -3.42 -6.14
CA ASP A 13 -15.06 -4.70 -6.56
C ASP A 13 -15.20 -4.86 -8.08
N ASN A 14 -14.13 -5.30 -8.75
CA ASN A 14 -14.13 -5.49 -10.21
C ASN A 14 -15.00 -6.66 -10.67
N ASN A 15 -15.35 -7.57 -9.74
CA ASN A 15 -16.06 -8.82 -10.06
C ASN A 15 -17.21 -9.15 -9.12
N ALA A 16 -17.45 -8.36 -8.06
CA ALA A 16 -18.59 -8.54 -7.19
C ALA A 16 -19.58 -7.38 -7.39
N LYS A 17 -20.84 -7.71 -7.68
CA LYS A 17 -21.94 -6.78 -7.47
C LYS A 17 -21.85 -6.33 -6.01
N SER A 18 -21.52 -5.06 -5.76
CA SER A 18 -21.61 -4.52 -4.41
C SER A 18 -23.05 -4.73 -3.94
N LYS A 19 -23.26 -5.57 -2.91
CA LYS A 19 -24.58 -5.79 -2.30
C LYS A 19 -25.08 -4.56 -1.55
N VAL A 20 -24.23 -3.53 -1.41
CA VAL A 20 -24.51 -2.31 -0.68
C VAL A 20 -24.45 -1.12 -1.64
N GLN A 21 -25.53 -0.35 -1.69
CA GLN A 21 -25.61 0.93 -2.38
C GLN A 21 -25.91 2.01 -1.34
N TYR A 22 -25.10 3.07 -1.35
CA TYR A 22 -25.34 4.26 -0.53
C TYR A 22 -26.23 5.21 -1.31
N PHE A 23 -27.30 5.70 -0.69
CA PHE A 23 -28.17 6.73 -1.26
C PHE A 23 -28.26 7.92 -0.30
N ILE A 24 -28.42 9.11 -0.88
CA ILE A 24 -28.68 10.33 -0.09
C ILE A 24 -30.13 10.28 0.38
N ARG A 25 -30.42 10.77 1.60
CA ARG A 25 -31.72 10.61 2.27
C ARG A 25 -32.96 10.97 1.42
N ASP A 26 -32.81 11.92 0.50
CA ASP A 26 -33.90 12.42 -0.35
C ASP A 26 -33.95 11.78 -1.74
N GLN A 27 -33.11 10.77 -2.02
CA GLN A 27 -33.04 10.11 -3.31
C GLN A 27 -34.04 8.95 -3.40
N ASN A 28 -34.83 8.90 -4.47
CA ASN A 28 -35.86 7.88 -4.66
C ASN A 28 -35.22 6.50 -4.92
N ARG A 29 -35.58 5.52 -4.10
CA ARG A 29 -35.07 4.14 -4.16
C ARG A 29 -35.31 3.45 -5.52
N ARG A 30 -36.33 3.88 -6.27
CA ARG A 30 -36.67 3.33 -7.60
C ARG A 30 -35.70 3.79 -8.69
N ASP A 31 -34.97 4.87 -8.45
CA ASP A 31 -33.99 5.43 -9.40
C ASP A 31 -32.60 4.80 -9.22
N LEU A 32 -32.46 3.85 -8.29
CA LEU A 32 -31.21 3.13 -8.05
C LEU A 32 -30.98 2.11 -9.16
N THR A 33 -30.02 2.39 -10.04
CA THR A 33 -29.51 1.41 -11.00
C THR A 33 -28.60 0.40 -10.27
N PRO A 34 -28.73 -0.91 -10.52
CA PRO A 34 -27.80 -1.91 -9.99
C PRO A 34 -26.36 -1.55 -10.36
N SER A 35 -25.44 -1.60 -9.39
CA SER A 35 -24.02 -1.31 -9.62
C SER A 35 -23.50 -2.15 -10.77
N THR A 36 -23.21 -1.51 -11.90
CA THR A 36 -22.53 -2.12 -13.03
C THR A 36 -21.07 -2.35 -12.68
N THR A 37 -20.47 -3.38 -13.26
CA THR A 37 -19.01 -3.58 -13.21
C THR A 37 -18.33 -2.30 -13.71
N VAL A 38 -17.51 -1.67 -12.86
CA VAL A 38 -16.78 -0.46 -13.21
C VAL A 38 -15.40 -0.88 -13.72
N PRO A 39 -15.09 -0.75 -15.02
CA PRO A 39 -13.73 -0.94 -15.48
C PRO A 39 -12.82 0.12 -14.86
N HIS A 40 -11.69 -0.31 -14.27
CA HIS A 40 -10.74 0.53 -13.53
C HIS A 40 -11.35 1.25 -12.32
N PRO A 41 -11.79 0.52 -11.29
CA PRO A 41 -12.35 1.10 -10.09
C PRO A 41 -11.29 1.95 -9.41
N LYS A 42 -11.74 3.03 -8.76
CA LYS A 42 -10.85 3.88 -7.98
C LYS A 42 -10.23 3.02 -6.87
N GLY A 43 -8.92 2.92 -6.89
CA GLY A 43 -8.14 2.20 -5.90
C GLY A 43 -7.02 3.05 -5.33
N ILE A 44 -6.53 2.62 -4.18
CA ILE A 44 -5.35 3.16 -3.54
C ILE A 44 -4.34 2.03 -3.34
N MET A 45 -3.09 2.29 -3.68
CA MET A 45 -2.02 1.35 -3.43
C MET A 45 -1.42 1.64 -2.07
N VAL A 46 -1.25 0.60 -1.27
CA VAL A 46 -0.74 0.69 0.10
C VAL A 46 0.50 -0.17 0.21
N TRP A 47 1.57 0.42 0.74
CA TRP A 47 2.75 -0.28 1.18
C TRP A 47 2.66 -0.55 2.67
N MET A 48 2.95 -1.77 3.11
CA MET A 48 2.96 -2.12 4.53
C MET A 48 3.96 -3.22 4.83
N SER A 49 4.46 -3.24 6.06
CA SER A 49 5.30 -4.32 6.56
C SER A 49 4.75 -4.93 7.85
N ILE A 50 4.95 -6.24 7.97
CA ILE A 50 4.56 -7.05 9.11
C ILE A 50 5.77 -7.83 9.63
N SER A 51 5.87 -7.95 10.94
CA SER A 51 6.86 -8.79 11.62
C SER A 51 6.31 -9.34 12.93
N ALA A 52 7.06 -10.25 13.57
CA ALA A 52 6.73 -10.75 14.91
C ALA A 52 6.64 -9.63 15.98
N ASN A 53 7.32 -8.49 15.76
CA ASN A 53 7.31 -7.36 16.69
C ASN A 53 6.14 -6.39 16.44
N GLY A 54 5.30 -6.67 15.44
CA GLY A 54 4.14 -5.88 15.07
C GLY A 54 4.18 -5.40 13.63
N VAL A 55 3.26 -4.48 13.34
CA VAL A 55 3.03 -3.92 12.00
C VAL A 55 3.54 -2.49 11.88
N THR A 56 3.92 -2.09 10.66
CA THR A 56 4.28 -0.72 10.35
C THR A 56 3.05 0.14 10.09
N LYS A 57 3.23 1.46 10.15
CA LYS A 57 2.22 2.37 9.63
C LYS A 57 1.99 2.11 8.13
N PRO A 58 0.74 1.96 7.65
CA PRO A 58 0.48 1.83 6.23
C PRO A 58 0.88 3.12 5.49
N ARG A 59 1.59 2.97 4.37
CA ARG A 59 2.06 4.09 3.56
C ARG A 59 1.29 4.10 2.25
N PHE A 60 0.46 5.13 2.10
CA PHE A 60 -0.39 5.29 0.93
C PHE A 60 0.42 5.88 -0.22
N VAL A 61 0.42 5.17 -1.35
CA VAL A 61 0.99 5.67 -2.60
C VAL A 61 -0.04 6.53 -3.30
N GLN A 62 0.39 7.69 -3.80
CA GLN A 62 -0.52 8.61 -4.48
C GLN A 62 -1.16 7.94 -5.70
N PRO A 63 -2.47 8.11 -5.93
CA PRO A 63 -3.13 7.57 -7.11
C PRO A 63 -2.45 8.04 -8.40
N GLY A 64 -2.16 7.10 -9.30
CA GLY A 64 -1.45 7.38 -10.56
C GLY A 64 0.07 7.54 -10.45
N ALA A 65 0.64 7.56 -9.24
CA ALA A 65 2.09 7.58 -9.07
C ALA A 65 2.68 6.19 -9.34
N LYS A 66 3.75 6.16 -10.14
CA LYS A 66 4.56 4.96 -10.33
C LYS A 66 5.59 4.87 -9.20
N ILE A 67 5.67 3.73 -8.52
CA ILE A 67 6.75 3.47 -7.56
C ILE A 67 8.03 3.21 -8.37
N ASN A 68 8.84 4.26 -8.54
CA ASN A 68 10.22 4.13 -8.97
C ASN A 68 11.14 4.06 -7.72
N SER A 69 12.44 3.84 -7.93
CA SER A 69 13.41 3.71 -6.84
C SER A 69 13.50 4.97 -5.96
N GLU A 70 13.48 6.16 -6.56
CA GLU A 70 13.58 7.42 -5.83
C GLU A 70 12.36 7.64 -4.94
N TYR A 71 11.17 7.39 -5.49
CA TYR A 71 9.91 7.44 -4.75
C TYR A 71 9.94 6.45 -3.59
N TYR A 72 10.36 5.21 -3.85
CA TYR A 72 10.48 4.17 -2.83
C TYR A 72 11.41 4.59 -1.70
N ILE A 73 12.60 5.10 -2.02
CA ILE A 73 13.57 5.55 -1.00
C ILE A 73 13.00 6.72 -0.20
N GLN A 74 12.48 7.76 -0.87
CA GLN A 74 12.09 9.00 -0.20
C GLN A 74 10.78 8.90 0.57
N LYS A 75 9.77 8.23 -0.01
CA LYS A 75 8.40 8.21 0.52
C LYS A 75 8.10 6.96 1.34
N ILE A 76 8.84 5.87 1.14
CA ILE A 76 8.62 4.60 1.83
C ILE A 76 9.77 4.27 2.78
N LEU A 77 10.98 4.04 2.28
CA LEU A 77 12.10 3.55 3.10
C LEU A 77 12.55 4.55 4.17
N LYS A 78 12.80 5.82 3.81
CA LYS A 78 13.25 6.84 4.77
C LYS A 78 12.26 6.98 5.94
N PRO A 79 10.95 7.16 5.70
CA PRO A 79 9.98 7.16 6.79
C PRO A 79 9.90 5.84 7.57
N PHE A 80 9.97 4.68 6.90
CA PHE A 80 9.96 3.37 7.57
C PHE A 80 11.13 3.22 8.55
N LEU A 81 12.35 3.53 8.11
CA LEU A 81 13.55 3.45 8.94
C LEU A 81 13.48 4.43 10.13
N LYS A 82 12.94 5.63 9.91
CA LYS A 82 12.84 6.65 10.96
C LYS A 82 11.78 6.35 12.01
N GLU A 83 10.61 5.88 11.60
CA GLU A 83 9.42 5.80 12.46
C GLU A 83 9.14 4.38 12.96
N ASP A 84 9.24 3.41 12.08
CA ASP A 84 8.79 2.05 12.36
C ASP A 84 9.94 1.13 12.76
N TYR A 85 11.10 1.23 12.09
CA TYR A 85 12.22 0.34 12.36
C TYR A 85 12.74 0.49 13.79
N CYS A 86 13.00 1.71 14.27
CA CYS A 86 13.46 1.95 15.64
C CYS A 86 12.43 1.50 16.69
N ARG A 87 11.13 1.62 16.39
CA ARG A 87 10.04 1.19 17.27
C ARG A 87 9.92 -0.33 17.33
N LEU A 88 10.04 -1.00 16.19
CA LEU A 88 9.87 -2.45 16.05
C LEU A 88 11.14 -3.23 16.43
N TYR A 89 12.31 -2.62 16.31
CA TYR A 89 13.62 -3.25 16.51
C TYR A 89 14.56 -2.35 17.34
N PRO A 90 14.22 -2.04 18.61
CA PRO A 90 14.99 -1.10 19.42
C PRO A 90 16.41 -1.58 19.74
N ASN A 91 16.63 -2.90 19.83
CA ASN A 91 17.90 -3.50 20.28
C ASN A 91 18.44 -4.55 19.30
N GLY A 92 18.00 -4.54 18.05
CA GLY A 92 18.29 -5.65 17.15
C GLY A 92 18.42 -5.26 15.69
N TYR A 93 19.06 -6.15 14.94
CA TYR A 93 19.06 -6.12 13.49
C TYR A 93 17.80 -6.81 12.98
N ALA A 94 17.18 -6.26 11.94
CA ALA A 94 16.10 -6.93 11.24
C ALA A 94 16.54 -7.40 9.86
N VAL A 95 16.17 -8.63 9.52
CA VAL A 95 16.19 -9.08 8.13
C VAL A 95 14.99 -8.45 7.42
N PHE A 96 15.26 -7.63 6.41
CA PHE A 96 14.26 -6.97 5.57
C PHE A 96 14.00 -7.80 4.31
N HIS A 97 12.77 -8.30 4.15
CA HIS A 97 12.40 -9.17 3.04
C HIS A 97 11.33 -8.49 2.17
N GLN A 98 11.70 -8.18 0.93
CA GLN A 98 10.88 -7.56 -0.10
C GLN A 98 10.92 -8.41 -1.38
N ASP A 99 9.98 -8.19 -2.29
CA ASP A 99 9.99 -8.86 -3.59
C ASP A 99 11.11 -8.32 -4.52
N SER A 100 11.18 -8.88 -5.73
CA SER A 100 12.18 -8.51 -6.72
C SER A 100 11.72 -7.40 -7.67
N ALA A 101 10.75 -6.57 -7.29
CA ALA A 101 10.28 -5.48 -8.15
C ALA A 101 11.46 -4.58 -8.57
N PRO A 102 11.47 -4.05 -9.81
CA PRO A 102 12.61 -3.30 -10.33
C PRO A 102 13.03 -2.10 -9.47
N SER A 103 12.07 -1.42 -8.83
CA SER A 103 12.30 -0.32 -7.89
C SER A 103 13.05 -0.78 -6.64
N TYR A 104 12.80 -1.99 -6.15
CA TYR A 104 13.38 -2.53 -4.92
C TYR A 104 14.75 -3.14 -5.15
N ALA A 105 14.88 -3.86 -6.26
CA ALA A 105 16.13 -4.48 -6.68
C ALA A 105 17.11 -3.49 -7.36
N SER A 106 16.72 -2.22 -7.56
CA SER A 106 17.60 -1.25 -8.22
C SER A 106 18.87 -0.98 -7.41
N ARG A 107 19.97 -0.68 -8.11
CA ARG A 107 21.27 -0.36 -7.50
C ARG A 107 21.19 0.80 -6.50
N VAL A 108 20.36 1.80 -6.78
CA VAL A 108 20.19 2.97 -5.89
C VAL A 108 19.51 2.55 -4.59
N THR A 109 18.47 1.71 -4.67
CA THR A 109 17.76 1.20 -3.49
C THR A 109 18.64 0.26 -2.67
N GLN A 110 19.34 -0.67 -3.31
CA GLN A 110 20.26 -1.58 -2.61
C GLN A 110 21.36 -0.81 -1.91
N LYS A 111 21.99 0.15 -2.61
CA LYS A 111 23.02 1.02 -2.03
C LYS A 111 22.49 1.76 -0.80
N PHE A 112 21.28 2.33 -0.89
CA PHE A 112 20.66 3.02 0.24
C PHE A 112 20.41 2.12 1.47
N LEU A 113 20.20 0.81 1.28
CA LEU A 113 19.98 -0.13 2.36
C LEU A 113 21.29 -0.67 2.97
N THR A 114 22.41 -0.54 2.27
CA THR A 114 23.73 -1.02 2.71
C THR A 114 24.67 0.08 3.19
N ASP A 115 24.42 1.33 2.78
CA ASP A 115 25.12 2.53 3.26
C ASP A 115 24.67 2.90 4.68
#